data_AF-A0A094IK95-F1
#
_entry.id   AF-A0A094IK95-F1
#
_cell.length_a   1.000
_cell.length_b   1.000
_cell.length_c   1.000
_cell.angle_alpha   90.00
_cell.angle_beta   90.00
_cell.angle_gamma   90.00
#
_symmetry.space_group_name_H-M   'P 1'
#
loop_
_entity.id
_entity.type
_entity.pdbx_description
1 polymer ?
#
loop_
_entity_poly.entity_id
_entity_poly.type
_entity_poly.pdbx_seq_one_letter_code
_entity_poly.pdbx_strand_id
1 'polypeptide(L)'
;MPIRATRSLTRKRDVGEEAYDDKSPDLSEPALEMMSGKTKRPAKRPRVDKEGIHRTRASKSRQLPKPDAEITSKREDQGGEDIDPESGADIDEDIEAVKRDAARPPPVNSGYLPLPWKGRLGYACINTYLRTSTPPVFSSRTCRIASILTHRHPLHDPTQPEHATHNRPNRAAPADIARGCRYVEEIGLANVRDVARMLRWNDKYGIRFMRLSSDMFPFASHGVHGYKLAPFAAGALAEVGRVAAGLGQRLTVHPGQYTQLGSPRQGVVENAVRDLEYHDEMLGLLKLPEQQDRDAVMVLHLGGTFGDKTATIERFKTNYAALSASIKKRLVLENDDVSWSVHDLLPVCEELNIPLVLDFHHHNIIFDASQVREGTHDIVALFPRIKATWDRKGIRQKMHYSEPRPEAVTAHQRRRHNPRPSSLPPCPDDMDLMIEAKDKEQAVFGLMRTLKLPGWDRFADIIPYERTDDKRIASKKAVRRTETQAAGDIGEVGNGIGVDEVAEDEIGMGGAENRVYWPPGMEEWLRPKKREVRKREGPPT
;
A
#
# COMPACT_ATOMS: atom_id res chain seq x y z
N MET A 1 -15.97 -26.64 -52.42
CA MET A 1 -16.06 -26.13 -53.81
C MET A 1 -17.12 -26.94 -54.54
N PRO A 2 -17.88 -26.39 -55.52
CA PRO A 2 -17.64 -25.21 -56.40
C PRO A 2 -18.51 -23.99 -56.00
N ILE A 3 -18.27 -22.70 -56.28
CA ILE A 3 -17.72 -21.84 -57.36
C ILE A 3 -18.63 -21.63 -58.60
N ARG A 4 -19.32 -20.47 -58.64
CA ARG A 4 -19.39 -19.42 -59.71
C ARG A 4 -20.49 -18.39 -59.32
N ALA A 5 -20.24 -17.12 -59.00
CA ALA A 5 -19.75 -15.95 -59.76
C ALA A 5 -20.72 -15.39 -60.83
N THR A 6 -21.24 -14.16 -60.66
CA THR A 6 -20.89 -12.94 -61.45
C THR A 6 -21.67 -11.65 -61.08
N ARG A 7 -20.90 -10.54 -61.03
CA ARG A 7 -21.13 -9.10 -61.39
C ARG A 7 -22.24 -8.29 -60.68
N SER A 8 -21.92 -7.20 -59.95
CA SER A 8 -21.33 -5.89 -60.32
C SER A 8 -22.26 -4.98 -61.11
N LEU A 9 -22.68 -3.87 -60.48
CA LEU A 9 -22.86 -2.55 -61.10
C LEU A 9 -22.76 -1.45 -60.03
N THR A 10 -21.93 -0.47 -60.36
CA THR A 10 -21.49 0.73 -59.64
C THR A 10 -22.54 1.83 -59.66
N ARG A 11 -22.60 2.66 -58.61
CA ARG A 11 -22.84 4.10 -58.77
C ARG A 11 -22.18 4.95 -57.68
N LYS A 12 -21.34 5.87 -58.18
CA LYS A 12 -20.60 6.94 -57.52
C LYS A 12 -21.49 7.88 -56.70
N ARG A 13 -20.92 8.43 -55.63
CA ARG A 13 -21.08 9.86 -55.26
C ARG A 13 -19.74 10.38 -54.74
N ASP A 14 -19.15 11.25 -55.56
CA ASP A 14 -18.09 12.20 -55.19
C ASP A 14 -18.73 13.35 -54.37
N VAL A 15 -18.16 13.68 -53.21
CA VAL A 15 -17.22 14.80 -52.92
C VAL A 15 -17.94 16.15 -52.78
N GLY A 16 -17.97 16.62 -51.53
CA GLY A 16 -18.10 18.03 -51.17
C GLY A 16 -17.07 18.30 -50.07
N GLU A 17 -15.99 18.97 -50.44
CA GLU A 17 -14.98 19.54 -49.55
C GLU A 17 -15.60 20.70 -48.77
N GLU A 18 -15.53 20.66 -47.44
CA GLU A 18 -15.54 21.86 -46.62
C GLU A 18 -14.36 21.81 -45.66
N ALA A 19 -13.50 22.82 -45.80
CA ALA A 19 -12.27 23.02 -45.07
C ALA A 19 -12.56 23.23 -43.58
N TYR A 20 -11.92 22.43 -42.73
CA TYR A 20 -11.87 22.67 -41.29
C TYR A 20 -10.76 23.68 -41.00
N ASP A 21 -11.19 24.87 -40.59
CA ASP A 21 -10.37 25.99 -40.16
C ASP A 21 -9.67 25.63 -38.81
N ASP A 22 -8.35 25.68 -38.82
CA ASP A 22 -7.46 25.42 -37.68
C ASP A 22 -7.55 26.59 -36.70
N LYS A 23 -8.26 26.39 -35.58
CA LYS A 23 -8.24 27.30 -34.44
C LYS A 23 -7.55 26.64 -33.26
N SER A 24 -6.26 26.91 -33.15
CA SER A 24 -5.46 26.77 -31.95
C SER A 24 -6.14 27.48 -30.75
N PRO A 25 -6.33 26.83 -29.58
CA PRO A 25 -6.70 27.53 -28.37
C PRO A 25 -5.45 28.17 -27.76
N ASP A 26 -5.42 29.50 -27.82
CA ASP A 26 -4.53 30.38 -27.07
C ASP A 26 -4.72 30.13 -25.56
N LEU A 27 -3.73 29.50 -24.93
CA LEU A 27 -3.63 29.37 -23.47
C LEU A 27 -2.82 30.56 -22.94
N SER A 28 -3.46 31.72 -22.87
CA SER A 28 -2.97 32.84 -22.07
C SER A 28 -3.42 32.66 -20.60
N GLU A 29 -2.44 32.74 -19.69
CA GLU A 29 -2.64 32.69 -18.24
C GLU A 29 -3.53 33.87 -17.77
N PRO A 30 -4.39 33.68 -16.75
CA PRO A 30 -5.00 34.82 -16.08
C PRO A 30 -3.97 35.48 -15.16
N ALA A 31 -3.62 36.73 -15.48
CA ALA A 31 -2.82 37.62 -14.65
C ALA A 31 -3.54 37.91 -13.32
N LEU A 32 -2.86 37.62 -12.20
CA LEU A 32 -3.27 38.06 -10.87
C LEU A 32 -2.93 39.55 -10.70
N GLU A 33 -3.96 40.39 -10.62
CA GLU A 33 -3.85 41.80 -10.25
C GLU A 33 -3.30 41.95 -8.82
N MET A 34 -2.20 42.72 -8.72
CA MET A 34 -1.62 43.16 -7.47
C MET A 34 -2.41 44.35 -6.91
N MET A 35 -3.08 44.16 -5.78
CA MET A 35 -3.57 45.26 -4.93
C MET A 35 -2.60 45.47 -3.76
N SER A 36 -2.04 46.68 -3.69
CA SER A 36 -1.04 47.11 -2.72
C SER A 36 -1.60 47.25 -1.30
N GLY A 37 -0.79 46.90 -0.29
CA GLY A 37 -1.18 47.02 1.12
C GLY A 37 0.00 46.92 2.10
N LYS A 38 0.79 47.98 2.18
CA LYS A 38 1.63 48.47 3.31
C LYS A 38 2.20 47.45 4.33
N THR A 39 3.49 47.18 4.16
CA THR A 39 4.57 47.03 5.15
C THR A 39 4.25 47.15 6.66
N LYS A 40 4.55 46.09 7.44
CA LYS A 40 5.18 46.18 8.77
C LYS A 40 6.13 44.99 9.00
N ARG A 41 7.42 45.29 9.24
CA ARG A 41 8.48 44.35 9.65
C ARG A 41 8.31 43.93 11.11
N PRO A 42 8.62 42.68 11.52
CA PRO A 42 9.02 42.39 12.89
C PRO A 42 10.55 42.36 13.03
N ALA A 43 11.02 43.04 14.07
CA ALA A 43 12.41 43.18 14.44
C ALA A 43 12.99 41.90 15.09
N LYS A 44 14.27 41.65 14.82
CA LYS A 44 15.14 40.70 15.52
C LYS A 44 15.28 41.05 17.01
N ARG A 45 15.27 40.04 17.89
CA ARG A 45 16.00 40.08 19.18
C ARG A 45 16.62 38.71 19.51
N PRO A 46 17.73 38.68 20.27
CA PRO A 46 18.75 37.63 20.20
C PRO A 46 18.67 36.58 21.34
N ARG A 47 19.43 35.49 21.18
CA ARG A 47 19.77 34.47 22.20
C ARG A 47 20.81 35.02 23.19
N VAL A 48 20.67 34.73 24.50
CA VAL A 48 21.76 34.39 25.48
C VAL A 48 21.16 33.56 26.64
N ASP A 49 22.03 32.77 27.28
CA ASP A 49 21.89 31.60 28.16
C ASP A 49 21.48 31.76 29.64
N LYS A 50 21.12 30.59 30.21
CA LYS A 50 21.27 30.00 31.57
C LYS A 50 21.49 30.89 32.82
N GLU A 51 20.68 30.62 33.85
CA GLU A 51 20.99 30.03 35.18
C GLU A 51 19.71 30.13 36.04
N GLY A 52 19.22 29.09 36.71
CA GLY A 52 19.72 28.57 37.97
C GLY A 52 19.03 29.28 39.14
N ILE A 53 18.18 28.56 39.91
CA ILE A 53 17.97 28.64 41.38
C ILE A 53 16.55 28.19 41.79
N HIS A 54 16.56 27.04 42.47
CA HIS A 54 15.63 26.54 43.49
C HIS A 54 14.96 27.60 44.39
N ARG A 55 13.65 27.46 44.69
CA ARG A 55 13.10 27.07 46.02
C ARG A 55 11.61 27.44 46.21
N THR A 56 10.82 26.39 46.45
CA THR A 56 9.84 26.16 47.53
C THR A 56 8.73 27.17 47.90
N ARG A 57 7.58 26.52 48.14
CA ARG A 57 6.47 26.80 49.09
C ARG A 57 5.46 27.87 48.64
N ALA A 58 4.25 27.48 48.25
CA ALA A 58 3.15 26.93 49.07
C ALA A 58 2.51 27.98 49.98
N SER A 59 1.25 28.33 49.68
CA SER A 59 0.08 28.32 50.57
C SER A 59 -1.05 29.13 49.90
N LYS A 60 -2.21 28.50 49.67
CA LYS A 60 -3.49 28.70 50.40
C LYS A 60 -4.03 30.14 50.26
N SER A 61 -5.30 30.43 50.02
CA SER A 61 -6.56 29.69 49.98
C SER A 61 -7.63 30.73 49.61
N ARG A 62 -8.52 30.44 48.66
CA ARG A 62 -9.98 30.21 48.88
C ARG A 62 -10.77 31.44 49.33
N GLN A 63 -11.62 32.00 48.45
CA GLN A 63 -13.10 32.01 48.59
C GLN A 63 -13.82 32.80 47.47
N LEU A 64 -14.85 32.14 46.93
CA LEU A 64 -15.98 32.58 46.09
C LEU A 64 -16.99 33.42 46.93
N PRO A 65 -17.98 34.18 46.38
CA PRO A 65 -18.94 33.72 45.33
C PRO A 65 -19.52 34.74 44.31
N LYS A 66 -20.21 34.15 43.32
CA LYS A 66 -21.11 34.62 42.22
C LYS A 66 -22.32 35.48 42.72
N PRO A 67 -23.20 36.13 41.88
CA PRO A 67 -23.66 35.77 40.50
C PRO A 67 -23.74 36.98 39.52
N ASP A 68 -23.87 36.80 38.19
CA ASP A 68 -25.15 36.63 37.48
C ASP A 68 -24.99 36.09 36.05
N ALA A 69 -26.10 35.58 35.54
CA ALA A 69 -26.28 34.81 34.32
C ALA A 69 -26.17 35.62 33.02
N GLU A 70 -25.70 34.97 31.95
CA GLU A 70 -26.36 35.07 30.65
C GLU A 70 -25.99 33.91 29.71
N ILE A 71 -27.02 33.44 29.01
CA ILE A 71 -27.09 32.28 28.15
C ILE A 71 -26.48 32.61 26.80
N THR A 72 -25.54 31.81 26.30
CA THR A 72 -25.35 31.63 24.84
C THR A 72 -24.86 30.22 24.52
N SER A 73 -25.65 29.56 23.68
CA SER A 73 -25.38 28.30 23.01
C SER A 73 -24.10 28.36 22.17
N LYS A 74 -23.19 27.39 22.34
CA LYS A 74 -22.13 27.11 21.36
C LYS A 74 -22.15 25.64 20.98
N ARG A 75 -22.34 25.44 19.67
CA ARG A 75 -22.15 24.20 18.92
C ARG A 75 -20.77 23.62 19.23
N GLU A 76 -20.74 22.35 19.61
CA GLU A 76 -19.53 21.55 19.59
C GLU A 76 -19.34 21.03 18.17
N ASP A 77 -18.37 21.61 17.48
CA ASP A 77 -17.85 21.15 16.20
C ASP A 77 -16.83 20.05 16.50
N GLN A 78 -17.24 18.78 16.36
CA GLN A 78 -16.34 17.63 16.46
C GLN A 78 -15.55 17.50 15.16
N GLY A 79 -14.52 18.34 15.00
CA GLY A 79 -13.44 18.12 14.05
C GLY A 79 -12.44 17.12 14.64
N GLY A 80 -12.75 15.82 14.57
CA GLY A 80 -11.77 14.78 14.82
C GLY A 80 -10.84 14.66 13.62
N GLU A 81 -9.56 14.98 13.79
CA GLU A 81 -8.53 14.55 12.85
C GLU A 81 -8.48 13.01 12.90
N ASP A 82 -8.80 12.35 11.79
CA ASP A 82 -8.60 10.90 11.61
C ASP A 82 -7.11 10.60 11.69
N ILE A 83 -6.63 10.29 12.89
CA ILE A 83 -5.27 9.82 13.14
C ILE A 83 -5.20 8.37 12.66
N ASP A 84 -4.23 8.09 11.77
CA ASP A 84 -3.86 6.73 11.37
C ASP A 84 -3.65 5.87 12.63
N PRO A 85 -4.50 4.85 12.87
CA PRO A 85 -4.37 4.00 14.05
C PRO A 85 -3.07 3.19 14.03
N GLU A 86 -2.28 3.15 12.95
CA GLU A 86 -0.94 2.56 12.94
C GLU A 86 0.17 3.51 13.42
N SER A 87 -0.12 4.80 13.63
CA SER A 87 0.81 5.74 14.25
C SER A 87 1.03 5.39 15.72
N GLY A 88 2.28 5.15 16.13
CA GLY A 88 2.63 4.62 17.47
C GLY A 88 2.54 5.64 18.61
N ALA A 89 1.55 6.53 18.60
CA ALA A 89 1.32 7.45 19.70
C ALA A 89 0.56 6.73 20.83
N ASP A 90 1.24 6.55 21.98
CA ASP A 90 0.62 6.08 23.22
C ASP A 90 -0.16 7.24 23.84
N ILE A 91 -1.46 7.03 24.07
CA ILE A 91 -2.36 8.01 24.69
C ILE A 91 -2.42 7.69 26.18
N ASP A 92 -2.33 8.69 27.05
CA ASP A 92 -2.65 8.55 28.48
C ASP A 92 -4.12 8.12 28.62
N GLU A 93 -4.34 6.86 28.97
CA GLU A 93 -5.66 6.23 28.93
C GLU A 93 -6.52 6.58 30.15
N ASP A 94 -7.78 6.94 29.87
CA ASP A 94 -8.82 6.98 30.89
C ASP A 94 -9.13 5.53 31.33
N ILE A 95 -8.73 5.19 32.56
CA ILE A 95 -8.96 3.88 33.17
C ILE A 95 -10.44 3.45 33.09
N GLU A 96 -11.38 4.39 33.14
CA GLU A 96 -12.81 4.07 33.04
C GLU A 96 -13.22 3.67 31.62
N ALA A 97 -12.60 4.24 30.59
CA ALA A 97 -12.79 3.82 29.21
C ALA A 97 -12.23 2.39 29.00
N VAL A 98 -11.05 2.11 29.53
CA VAL A 98 -10.43 0.77 29.47
C VAL A 98 -11.31 -0.26 30.17
N LYS A 99 -11.82 0.04 31.37
CA LYS A 99 -12.74 -0.86 32.10
C LYS A 99 -14.02 -1.14 31.32
N ARG A 100 -14.60 -0.11 30.70
CA ARG A 100 -15.81 -0.25 29.89
C ARG A 100 -15.59 -1.20 28.71
N ASP A 101 -14.51 -0.99 27.98
CA ASP A 101 -14.19 -1.82 26.80
C ASP A 101 -13.77 -3.24 27.20
N ALA A 102 -13.06 -3.38 28.32
CA ALA A 102 -12.69 -4.68 28.88
C ALA A 102 -13.90 -5.48 29.40
N ALA A 103 -15.00 -4.81 29.78
CA ALA A 103 -16.23 -5.44 30.25
C ALA A 103 -17.09 -6.02 29.11
N ARG A 104 -16.67 -5.88 27.85
CA ARG A 104 -17.36 -6.48 26.71
C ARG A 104 -17.47 -8.01 26.87
N PRO A 105 -18.55 -8.64 26.39
CA PRO A 105 -18.66 -10.09 26.40
C PRO A 105 -17.49 -10.77 25.66
N PRO A 106 -17.02 -11.94 26.12
CA PRO A 106 -16.01 -12.71 25.40
C PRO A 106 -16.47 -13.08 23.98
N PRO A 107 -15.55 -13.09 23.00
CA PRO A 107 -15.89 -13.47 21.62
C PRO A 107 -16.29 -14.95 21.52
N VAL A 108 -17.26 -15.25 20.68
CA VAL A 108 -17.73 -16.61 20.37
C VAL A 108 -17.11 -17.04 19.04
N ASN A 109 -16.05 -17.83 19.14
CA ASN A 109 -15.28 -18.28 17.98
C ASN A 109 -15.72 -19.67 17.51
N SER A 110 -15.68 -19.89 16.20
CA SER A 110 -15.88 -21.22 15.63
C SER A 110 -14.71 -22.13 15.98
N GLY A 111 -15.00 -23.39 16.31
CA GLY A 111 -13.97 -24.43 16.49
C GLY A 111 -13.47 -25.03 15.16
N TYR A 112 -14.04 -24.64 14.03
CA TYR A 112 -13.63 -25.13 12.72
C TYR A 112 -12.34 -24.46 12.25
N LEU A 113 -11.35 -25.28 11.88
CA LEU A 113 -10.10 -24.86 11.29
C LEU A 113 -9.98 -25.49 9.89
N PRO A 114 -9.67 -24.72 8.84
CA PRO A 114 -9.70 -25.19 7.45
C PRO A 114 -8.47 -26.01 7.07
N LEU A 115 -8.25 -27.12 7.77
CA LEU A 115 -7.15 -28.05 7.50
C LEU A 115 -7.68 -29.39 6.98
N PRO A 116 -6.99 -30.05 6.03
CA PRO A 116 -5.79 -29.56 5.34
C PRO A 116 -6.08 -28.39 4.39
N TRP A 117 -5.23 -27.36 4.41
CA TRP A 117 -5.40 -26.15 3.58
C TRP A 117 -5.04 -26.41 2.11
N LYS A 118 -5.93 -26.02 1.20
CA LYS A 118 -5.81 -26.14 -0.27
C LYS A 118 -5.88 -24.78 -0.98
N GLY A 119 -6.30 -23.74 -0.27
CA GLY A 119 -6.47 -22.40 -0.77
C GLY A 119 -5.15 -21.65 -0.98
N ARG A 120 -5.25 -20.36 -1.24
CA ARG A 120 -4.08 -19.49 -1.40
C ARG A 120 -3.96 -18.54 -0.23
N LEU A 121 -2.77 -18.45 0.34
CA LEU A 121 -2.41 -17.35 1.24
C LEU A 121 -1.72 -16.24 0.46
N GLY A 122 -1.99 -15.01 0.86
CA GLY A 122 -1.35 -13.84 0.30
C GLY A 122 -1.07 -12.75 1.31
N TYR A 123 -0.28 -11.77 0.89
CA TYR A 123 0.05 -10.58 1.66
C TYR A 123 -0.02 -9.32 0.77
N ALA A 124 0.04 -8.16 1.42
CA ALA A 124 -0.17 -6.87 0.77
C ALA A 124 1.11 -6.08 0.45
N CYS A 125 1.16 -5.58 -0.79
CA CYS A 125 1.99 -4.49 -1.32
C CYS A 125 3.50 -4.76 -1.41
N ILE A 126 4.13 -5.18 -0.32
CA ILE A 126 5.58 -5.19 -0.18
C ILE A 126 6.08 -6.48 0.45
N ASN A 127 7.20 -6.99 -0.05
CA ASN A 127 7.95 -8.08 0.55
C ASN A 127 9.06 -7.45 1.41
N THR A 128 9.02 -7.68 2.72
CA THR A 128 9.92 -6.99 3.64
C THR A 128 11.37 -7.46 3.51
N TYR A 129 11.58 -8.75 3.21
CA TYR A 129 12.91 -9.29 2.93
C TYR A 129 13.56 -8.64 1.70
N LEU A 130 12.86 -8.68 0.56
CA LEU A 130 13.31 -8.12 -0.73
C LEU A 130 13.50 -6.60 -0.70
N ARG A 131 12.70 -5.88 0.09
CA ARG A 131 12.87 -4.43 0.29
C ARG A 131 14.23 -4.10 0.91
N THR A 132 14.81 -5.01 1.69
CA THR A 132 16.11 -4.79 2.34
C THR A 132 17.30 -5.27 1.52
N SER A 133 17.06 -5.96 0.41
CA SER A 133 18.12 -6.41 -0.51
C SER A 133 18.84 -5.23 -1.17
N THR A 134 20.02 -5.47 -1.73
CA THR A 134 20.79 -4.46 -2.47
C THR A 134 21.02 -4.91 -3.92
N PRO A 135 20.37 -4.27 -4.91
CA PRO A 135 19.41 -3.17 -4.79
C PRO A 135 18.06 -3.60 -4.16
N PRO A 136 17.31 -2.66 -3.56
CA PRO A 136 16.02 -2.96 -2.93
C PRO A 136 14.95 -3.23 -3.99
N VAL A 137 14.11 -4.23 -3.74
CA VAL A 137 13.03 -4.67 -4.64
C VAL A 137 11.68 -4.44 -3.96
N PHE A 138 10.86 -3.53 -4.52
CA PHE A 138 9.53 -3.19 -4.03
C PHE A 138 8.75 -2.40 -5.08
N SER A 139 7.42 -2.37 -5.01
CA SER A 139 6.59 -1.76 -6.06
C SER A 139 5.81 -0.52 -5.62
N SER A 140 6.36 0.26 -4.68
CA SER A 140 5.68 1.42 -4.08
C SER A 140 6.59 2.64 -3.94
N ARG A 141 7.56 2.81 -4.85
CA ARG A 141 8.36 4.04 -4.93
C ARG A 141 7.43 5.19 -5.30
N THR A 142 7.56 6.31 -4.61
CA THR A 142 6.83 7.54 -4.87
C THR A 142 7.74 8.76 -4.75
N CYS A 143 7.25 9.93 -5.14
CA CYS A 143 7.99 11.18 -5.06
C CYS A 143 7.10 12.30 -4.51
N ARG A 144 7.68 13.49 -4.28
CA ARG A 144 6.91 14.70 -3.98
C ARG A 144 6.58 15.43 -5.27
N ILE A 145 5.51 16.22 -5.28
CA ILE A 145 5.21 17.15 -6.40
C ILE A 145 6.40 18.09 -6.65
N ALA A 146 7.07 18.56 -5.59
CA ALA A 146 8.29 19.36 -5.72
C ALA A 146 9.41 18.64 -6.49
N SER A 147 9.50 17.31 -6.41
CA SER A 147 10.42 16.52 -7.22
C SER A 147 10.02 16.59 -8.69
N ILE A 148 8.74 16.38 -9.03
CA ILE A 148 8.24 16.49 -10.41
C ILE A 148 8.58 17.87 -10.99
N LEU A 149 8.31 18.95 -10.25
CA LEU A 149 8.61 20.32 -10.67
C LEU A 149 10.12 20.53 -10.86
N THR A 150 10.95 19.99 -9.96
CA THR A 150 12.42 20.09 -10.09
C THR A 150 12.92 19.35 -11.34
N HIS A 151 12.34 18.20 -11.67
CA HIS A 151 12.71 17.40 -12.84
C HIS A 151 12.10 17.91 -14.15
N ARG A 152 11.38 19.04 -14.14
CA ARG A 152 11.07 19.76 -15.39
C ARG A 152 12.32 20.40 -16.00
N HIS A 153 13.38 20.57 -15.22
CA HIS A 153 14.62 21.17 -15.67
C HIS A 153 15.64 20.09 -16.07
N PRO A 154 16.46 20.32 -17.11
CA PRO A 154 17.55 19.41 -17.47
C PRO A 154 18.61 19.35 -16.36
N LEU A 155 19.42 18.28 -16.35
CA LEU A 155 20.60 18.22 -15.48
C LEU A 155 21.62 19.31 -15.85
N HIS A 156 22.49 19.66 -14.90
CA HIS A 156 23.63 20.55 -15.17
C HIS A 156 24.54 20.00 -16.27
N ASP A 157 24.79 18.69 -16.26
CA ASP A 157 25.43 17.96 -17.34
C ASP A 157 24.48 16.83 -17.83
N PRO A 158 23.80 17.00 -18.98
CA PRO A 158 22.91 15.99 -19.53
C PRO A 158 23.61 14.69 -19.97
N THR A 159 24.93 14.67 -20.08
CA THR A 159 25.70 13.48 -20.51
C THR A 159 26.03 12.54 -19.36
N GLN A 160 25.84 12.99 -18.12
CA GLN A 160 26.14 12.24 -16.90
C GLN A 160 24.83 11.82 -16.21
N PRO A 161 24.83 10.70 -15.45
CA PRO A 161 23.68 10.31 -14.66
C PRO A 161 23.39 11.36 -13.57
N GLU A 162 22.15 11.40 -13.12
CA GLU A 162 21.76 12.26 -12.00
C GLU A 162 22.54 11.86 -10.73
N HIS A 163 23.05 12.87 -10.02
CA HIS A 163 23.67 12.69 -8.72
C HIS A 163 23.17 13.76 -7.75
N ALA A 164 22.77 13.34 -6.56
CA ALA A 164 22.17 14.20 -5.53
C ALA A 164 23.01 15.45 -5.19
N THR A 165 24.33 15.38 -5.39
CA THR A 165 25.26 16.50 -5.15
C THR A 165 25.91 17.07 -6.40
N HIS A 166 26.32 16.22 -7.36
CA HIS A 166 27.28 16.56 -8.41
C HIS A 166 26.62 16.87 -9.76
N ASN A 167 25.43 16.32 -10.02
CA ASN A 167 24.72 16.54 -11.27
C ASN A 167 23.21 16.53 -11.01
N ARG A 168 22.68 17.70 -10.65
CA ARG A 168 21.27 17.88 -10.26
C ARG A 168 20.50 18.60 -11.38
N PRO A 169 19.16 18.57 -11.37
CA PRO A 169 18.37 19.42 -12.25
C PRO A 169 18.71 20.91 -12.07
N ASN A 170 19.09 21.57 -13.16
CA ASN A 170 19.46 22.98 -13.23
C ASN A 170 18.20 23.87 -13.31
N ARG A 171 17.72 24.33 -12.15
CA ARG A 171 16.51 25.18 -12.07
C ARG A 171 16.60 26.53 -12.79
N ALA A 172 17.80 26.98 -13.17
CA ALA A 172 17.97 28.19 -13.97
C ALA A 172 17.70 27.94 -15.47
N ALA A 173 17.73 26.70 -15.93
CA ALA A 173 17.38 26.34 -17.31
C ALA A 173 15.84 26.32 -17.49
N PRO A 174 15.33 26.45 -18.73
CA PRO A 174 13.89 26.40 -18.99
C PRO A 174 13.23 25.10 -18.48
N ALA A 175 12.02 25.23 -17.96
CA ALA A 175 11.22 24.09 -17.51
C ALA A 175 10.49 23.44 -18.70
N ASP A 176 10.46 22.12 -18.73
CA ASP A 176 9.71 21.30 -19.67
C ASP A 176 8.82 20.31 -18.89
N ILE A 177 7.50 20.45 -19.06
CA ILE A 177 6.50 19.60 -18.39
C ILE A 177 6.74 18.13 -18.72
N ALA A 178 7.12 17.82 -19.96
CA ALA A 178 7.33 16.44 -20.41
C ALA A 178 8.49 15.75 -19.68
N ARG A 179 9.53 16.48 -19.24
CA ARG A 179 10.60 15.92 -18.40
C ARG A 179 10.09 15.52 -17.02
N GLY A 180 9.25 16.37 -16.41
CA GLY A 180 8.60 16.05 -15.14
C GLY A 180 7.68 14.83 -15.24
N CYS A 181 6.94 14.69 -16.34
CA CYS A 181 6.13 13.50 -16.63
C CYS A 181 7.00 12.25 -16.78
N ARG A 182 8.06 12.28 -17.61
CA ARG A 182 8.97 11.14 -17.78
C ARG A 182 9.60 10.69 -16.45
N TYR A 183 9.98 11.62 -15.59
CA TYR A 183 10.52 11.30 -14.28
C TYR A 183 9.56 10.44 -13.43
N VAL A 184 8.28 10.79 -13.38
CA VAL A 184 7.30 10.02 -12.61
C VAL A 184 6.92 8.70 -13.30
N GLU A 185 6.87 8.68 -14.63
CA GLU A 185 6.68 7.46 -15.44
C GLU A 185 7.81 6.45 -15.21
N GLU A 186 9.07 6.90 -15.13
CA GLU A 186 10.23 6.06 -14.84
C GLU A 186 10.17 5.42 -13.45
N ILE A 187 9.66 6.15 -12.44
CA ILE A 187 9.40 5.59 -11.11
C ILE A 187 8.34 4.48 -11.20
N GLY A 188 7.25 4.73 -11.93
CA GLY A 188 6.21 3.73 -12.18
C GLY A 188 6.76 2.47 -12.86
N LEU A 189 7.58 2.63 -13.90
CA LEU A 189 8.24 1.52 -14.58
C LEU A 189 9.18 0.73 -13.67
N ALA A 190 9.93 1.41 -12.79
CA ALA A 190 10.77 0.73 -11.81
C ALA A 190 9.93 -0.12 -10.85
N ASN A 191 8.79 0.40 -10.39
CA ASN A 191 7.85 -0.36 -9.54
C ASN A 191 7.30 -1.59 -10.26
N VAL A 192 6.86 -1.46 -11.53
CA VAL A 192 6.34 -2.57 -12.34
C VAL A 192 7.40 -3.66 -12.52
N ARG A 193 8.63 -3.29 -12.85
CA ARG A 193 9.74 -4.24 -13.10
C ARG A 193 10.04 -5.10 -11.86
N ASP A 194 9.94 -4.53 -10.66
CA ASP A 194 10.17 -5.25 -9.41
C ASP A 194 9.07 -6.28 -9.10
N VAL A 195 7.83 -6.07 -9.57
CA VAL A 195 6.73 -7.00 -9.30
C VAL A 195 7.06 -8.40 -9.80
N ALA A 196 7.62 -8.55 -11.00
CA ALA A 196 7.96 -9.86 -11.54
C ALA A 196 8.95 -10.64 -10.65
N ARG A 197 9.88 -9.93 -10.00
CA ARG A 197 10.82 -10.54 -9.03
C ARG A 197 10.11 -10.95 -7.74
N MET A 198 9.21 -10.11 -7.23
CA MET A 198 8.39 -10.44 -6.07
C MET A 198 7.50 -11.67 -6.32
N LEU A 199 6.90 -11.80 -7.50
CA LEU A 199 6.06 -12.96 -7.85
C LEU A 199 6.86 -14.27 -7.94
N ARG A 200 8.09 -14.23 -8.46
CA ARG A 200 9.01 -15.39 -8.47
C ARG A 200 9.46 -15.77 -7.06
N TRP A 201 9.74 -14.77 -6.22
CA TRP A 201 10.03 -15.01 -4.80
C TRP A 201 8.84 -15.67 -4.10
N ASN A 202 7.63 -15.17 -4.34
CA ASN A 202 6.40 -15.75 -3.78
C ASN A 202 6.23 -17.21 -4.20
N ASP A 203 6.42 -17.52 -5.50
CA ASP A 203 6.39 -18.88 -6.01
C ASP A 203 7.39 -19.80 -5.31
N LYS A 204 8.66 -19.36 -5.17
CA LYS A 204 9.73 -20.10 -4.49
C LYS A 204 9.30 -20.52 -3.09
N TYR A 205 8.63 -19.63 -2.35
CA TYR A 205 8.21 -19.87 -0.98
C TYR A 205 6.74 -20.28 -0.79
N GLY A 206 6.05 -20.64 -1.87
CA GLY A 206 4.70 -21.22 -1.79
C GLY A 206 3.56 -20.21 -1.59
N ILE A 207 3.81 -18.91 -1.81
CA ILE A 207 2.79 -17.85 -1.76
C ILE A 207 2.21 -17.63 -3.16
N ARG A 208 0.88 -17.63 -3.29
CA ARG A 208 0.16 -17.59 -4.59
C ARG A 208 -0.84 -16.45 -4.73
N PHE A 209 -0.83 -15.52 -3.79
CA PHE A 209 -1.74 -14.39 -3.78
C PHE A 209 -1.00 -13.14 -3.34
N MET A 210 -1.12 -12.05 -4.08
CA MET A 210 -0.50 -10.78 -3.75
C MET A 210 -1.47 -9.63 -4.03
N ARG A 211 -1.63 -8.72 -3.05
CA ARG A 211 -2.23 -7.42 -3.32
C ARG A 211 -1.12 -6.49 -3.84
N LEU A 212 -1.21 -6.06 -5.09
CA LEU A 212 -0.31 -5.07 -5.67
C LEU A 212 -0.47 -3.72 -4.94
N SER A 213 0.59 -2.93 -4.89
CA SER A 213 0.54 -1.61 -4.27
C SER A 213 -0.27 -0.64 -5.14
N SER A 214 -1.17 0.10 -4.52
CA SER A 214 -1.91 1.19 -5.19
C SER A 214 -0.99 2.37 -5.57
N ASP A 215 0.16 2.50 -4.89
CA ASP A 215 1.21 3.50 -5.16
C ASP A 215 2.17 3.10 -6.29
N MET A 216 1.85 2.04 -7.05
CA MET A 216 2.71 1.57 -8.15
C MET A 216 3.01 2.66 -9.17
N PHE A 217 2.05 3.53 -9.47
CA PHE A 217 2.23 4.66 -10.38
C PHE A 217 1.93 5.97 -9.66
N PRO A 218 2.96 6.67 -9.15
CA PRO A 218 2.76 7.87 -8.36
C PRO A 218 2.00 8.94 -9.13
N PHE A 219 0.97 9.51 -8.51
CA PHE A 219 0.15 10.58 -9.07
C PHE A 219 -0.64 10.24 -10.34
N ALA A 220 -0.73 8.98 -10.79
CA ALA A 220 -1.43 8.62 -12.03
C ALA A 220 -2.89 9.13 -12.07
N SER A 221 -3.59 9.13 -10.93
CA SER A 221 -4.96 9.62 -10.78
C SER A 221 -5.09 11.11 -10.41
N HIS A 222 -3.97 11.84 -10.27
CA HIS A 222 -3.96 13.25 -9.85
C HIS A 222 -4.57 14.16 -10.92
N GLY A 223 -5.44 15.10 -10.55
CA GLY A 223 -6.16 15.94 -11.52
C GLY A 223 -5.28 16.84 -12.40
N VAL A 224 -4.08 17.22 -11.93
CA VAL A 224 -3.14 18.11 -12.65
C VAL A 224 -1.88 17.37 -13.14
N HIS A 225 -1.52 16.27 -12.48
CA HIS A 225 -0.24 15.57 -12.70
C HIS A 225 -0.46 14.12 -13.13
N GLY A 226 -1.71 13.71 -13.33
CA GLY A 226 -2.08 12.37 -13.76
C GLY A 226 -1.71 12.11 -15.20
N TYR A 227 -1.66 10.82 -15.53
CA TYR A 227 -1.21 10.32 -16.81
C TYR A 227 -1.81 8.94 -17.06
N LYS A 228 -1.86 8.53 -18.33
CA LYS A 228 -2.31 7.20 -18.74
C LYS A 228 -1.13 6.24 -18.74
N LEU A 229 -1.38 4.99 -18.37
CA LEU A 229 -0.33 3.96 -18.24
C LEU A 229 0.01 3.33 -19.59
N ALA A 230 -0.98 3.15 -20.46
CA ALA A 230 -0.83 2.42 -21.72
C ALA A 230 0.33 2.92 -22.60
N PRO A 231 0.58 4.23 -22.77
CA PRO A 231 1.63 4.73 -23.67
C PRO A 231 3.06 4.28 -23.33
N PHE A 232 3.36 4.02 -22.05
CA PHE A 232 4.74 3.73 -21.61
C PHE A 232 4.87 2.43 -20.81
N ALA A 233 3.82 1.99 -20.12
CA ALA A 233 3.88 0.85 -19.20
C ALA A 233 3.20 -0.43 -19.71
N ALA A 234 2.46 -0.38 -20.83
CA ALA A 234 1.69 -1.53 -21.32
C ALA A 234 2.52 -2.81 -21.49
N GLY A 235 3.71 -2.70 -22.12
CA GLY A 235 4.58 -3.86 -22.32
C GLY A 235 5.14 -4.42 -20.99
N ALA A 236 5.52 -3.54 -20.06
CA ALA A 236 6.05 -3.96 -18.76
C ALA A 236 4.98 -4.61 -17.88
N LEU A 237 3.75 -4.07 -17.88
CA LEU A 237 2.61 -4.66 -17.16
C LEU A 237 2.18 -6.00 -17.76
N ALA A 238 2.15 -6.13 -19.09
CA ALA A 238 1.84 -7.38 -19.76
C ALA A 238 2.86 -8.48 -19.41
N GLU A 239 4.14 -8.13 -19.27
CA GLU A 239 5.18 -9.06 -18.80
C GLU A 239 4.92 -9.51 -17.35
N VAL A 240 4.53 -8.59 -16.46
CA VAL A 240 4.12 -8.95 -15.09
C VAL A 240 2.93 -9.92 -15.11
N GLY A 241 1.91 -9.65 -15.93
CA GLY A 241 0.76 -10.54 -16.02
C GLY A 241 1.09 -11.91 -16.63
N ARG A 242 2.02 -11.98 -17.59
CA ARG A 242 2.55 -13.25 -18.11
C ARG A 242 3.24 -14.07 -17.02
N VAL A 243 4.07 -13.43 -16.20
CA VAL A 243 4.73 -14.08 -15.04
C VAL A 243 3.69 -14.51 -14.02
N ALA A 244 2.74 -13.65 -13.65
CA ALA A 244 1.67 -13.97 -12.71
C ALA A 244 0.85 -15.18 -13.17
N ALA A 245 0.47 -15.20 -14.45
CA ALA A 245 -0.29 -16.28 -15.05
C ALA A 245 0.47 -17.61 -15.05
N GLY A 246 1.75 -17.60 -15.46
CA GLY A 246 2.60 -18.79 -15.47
C GLY A 246 2.85 -19.38 -14.08
N LEU A 247 2.85 -18.53 -13.04
CA LEU A 247 3.05 -18.93 -11.64
C LEU A 247 1.73 -19.19 -10.89
N GLY A 248 0.58 -19.04 -11.55
CA GLY A 248 -0.74 -19.18 -10.92
C GLY A 248 -1.00 -18.19 -9.78
N GLN A 249 -0.39 -17.00 -9.85
CA GLN A 249 -0.58 -15.92 -8.88
C GLN A 249 -1.94 -15.26 -9.06
N ARG A 250 -2.67 -15.07 -7.97
CA ARG A 250 -3.79 -14.11 -7.93
C ARG A 250 -3.26 -12.73 -7.58
N LEU A 251 -3.70 -11.71 -8.32
CA LEU A 251 -3.34 -10.31 -8.09
C LEU A 251 -4.58 -9.50 -7.77
N THR A 252 -4.55 -8.66 -6.75
CA THR A 252 -5.63 -7.69 -6.47
C THR A 252 -5.06 -6.33 -6.13
N VAL A 253 -5.89 -5.30 -6.08
CA VAL A 253 -5.52 -3.97 -5.57
C VAL A 253 -6.54 -3.50 -4.54
N HIS A 254 -6.16 -2.51 -3.74
CA HIS A 254 -7.05 -1.86 -2.81
C HIS A 254 -6.81 -0.35 -2.88
N PRO A 255 -7.58 0.39 -3.71
CA PRO A 255 -7.57 1.84 -3.70
C PRO A 255 -7.65 2.40 -2.28
N GLY A 256 -6.93 3.49 -2.03
CA GLY A 256 -6.75 4.03 -0.68
C GLY A 256 -8.02 4.68 -0.11
N GLN A 257 -7.96 5.08 1.17
CA GLN A 257 -9.06 5.69 1.93
C GLN A 257 -9.66 6.97 1.33
N TYR A 258 -8.97 7.61 0.37
CA TYR A 258 -9.43 8.82 -0.30
C TYR A 258 -10.41 8.54 -1.45
N THR A 259 -10.56 7.28 -1.87
CA THR A 259 -11.45 6.86 -2.95
C THR A 259 -12.88 6.69 -2.42
N GLN A 260 -13.57 7.82 -2.21
CA GLN A 260 -14.87 7.87 -1.53
C GLN A 260 -16.03 8.19 -2.47
N LEU A 261 -16.67 7.16 -3.01
CA LEU A 261 -17.84 7.30 -3.90
C LEU A 261 -19.10 7.80 -3.17
N GLY A 262 -19.19 7.63 -1.85
CA GLY A 262 -20.30 8.13 -1.03
C GLY A 262 -20.18 9.60 -0.63
N SER A 263 -19.13 10.32 -1.03
CA SER A 263 -18.87 11.69 -0.58
C SER A 263 -19.95 12.68 -1.04
N PRO A 264 -20.38 13.63 -0.20
CA PRO A 264 -21.24 14.74 -0.64
C PRO A 264 -20.48 15.79 -1.46
N ARG A 265 -19.14 15.71 -1.52
CA ARG A 265 -18.29 16.66 -2.24
C ARG A 265 -18.00 16.14 -3.64
N GLN A 266 -18.51 16.82 -4.66
CA GLN A 266 -18.36 16.41 -6.05
C GLN A 266 -16.89 16.20 -6.47
N GLY A 267 -15.98 17.11 -6.09
CA GLY A 267 -14.56 16.95 -6.38
C GLY A 267 -13.91 15.71 -5.75
N VAL A 268 -14.42 15.22 -4.61
CA VAL A 268 -13.95 13.96 -4.01
C VAL A 268 -14.42 12.76 -4.83
N VAL A 269 -15.66 12.79 -5.30
CA VAL A 269 -16.22 11.75 -6.19
C VAL A 269 -15.45 11.70 -7.51
N GLU A 270 -15.17 12.85 -8.13
CA GLU A 270 -14.37 12.93 -9.36
C GLU A 270 -12.95 12.38 -9.18
N ASN A 271 -12.31 12.68 -8.05
CA ASN A 271 -11.01 12.11 -7.70
C ASN A 271 -11.10 10.59 -7.53
N ALA A 272 -12.13 10.10 -6.85
CA ALA A 272 -12.35 8.68 -6.63
C ALA A 272 -12.57 7.93 -7.96
N VAL A 273 -13.34 8.51 -8.88
CA VAL A 273 -13.54 7.94 -10.23
C VAL A 273 -12.22 7.85 -10.99
N ARG A 274 -11.41 8.92 -11.01
CA ARG A 274 -10.09 8.89 -11.66
C ARG A 274 -9.14 7.86 -11.04
N ASP A 275 -9.23 7.67 -9.73
CA ASP A 275 -8.44 6.65 -9.03
C ASP A 275 -8.86 5.23 -9.44
N LEU A 276 -10.17 4.97 -9.54
CA LEU A 276 -10.68 3.69 -10.04
C LEU A 276 -10.34 3.44 -11.51
N GLU A 277 -10.38 4.48 -12.36
CA GLU A 277 -9.95 4.37 -13.76
C GLU A 277 -8.48 4.01 -13.90
N TYR A 278 -7.61 4.59 -13.06
CA TYR A 278 -6.19 4.25 -13.01
C TYR A 278 -5.99 2.77 -12.66
N HIS A 279 -6.64 2.28 -11.60
CA HIS A 279 -6.51 0.89 -11.17
C HIS A 279 -7.10 -0.09 -12.20
N ASP A 280 -8.22 0.25 -12.84
CA ASP A 280 -8.81 -0.54 -13.93
C ASP A 280 -7.89 -0.60 -15.16
N GLU A 281 -7.26 0.52 -15.54
CA GLU A 281 -6.24 0.54 -16.60
C GLU A 281 -5.05 -0.34 -16.23
N MET A 282 -4.52 -0.20 -15.01
CA MET A 282 -3.38 -0.99 -14.54
C MET A 282 -3.67 -2.49 -14.62
N LEU A 283 -4.81 -2.94 -14.07
CA LEU A 283 -5.20 -4.35 -14.10
C LEU A 283 -5.47 -4.84 -15.53
N GLY A 284 -6.13 -4.03 -16.36
CA GLY A 284 -6.41 -4.37 -17.76
C GLY A 284 -5.16 -4.45 -18.65
N LEU A 285 -4.07 -3.79 -18.26
CA LEU A 285 -2.77 -3.86 -18.94
C LEU A 285 -1.91 -5.05 -18.50
N LEU A 286 -2.28 -5.75 -17.41
CA LEU A 286 -1.62 -7.02 -17.07
C LEU A 286 -1.89 -8.10 -18.12
N LYS A 287 -3.00 -8.01 -18.87
CA LYS A 287 -3.38 -9.00 -19.90
C LYS A 287 -3.42 -10.43 -19.35
N LEU A 288 -4.01 -10.58 -18.15
CA LEU A 288 -4.18 -11.87 -17.50
C LEU A 288 -5.14 -12.77 -18.30
N PRO A 289 -5.02 -14.11 -18.19
CA PRO A 289 -6.02 -15.04 -18.70
C PRO A 289 -7.40 -14.74 -18.12
N GLU A 290 -8.46 -15.04 -18.88
CA GLU A 290 -9.84 -14.60 -18.59
C GLU A 290 -10.29 -14.81 -17.13
N GLN A 291 -10.08 -15.99 -16.56
CA GLN A 291 -10.47 -16.23 -15.16
C GLN A 291 -9.60 -15.46 -14.17
N GLN A 292 -8.28 -15.39 -14.40
CA GLN A 292 -7.40 -14.63 -13.52
C GLN A 292 -7.66 -13.12 -13.60
N ASP A 293 -8.05 -12.64 -14.78
CA ASP A 293 -8.48 -11.26 -14.99
C ASP A 293 -9.76 -10.94 -14.22
N ARG A 294 -10.73 -11.87 -14.21
CA ARG A 294 -11.93 -11.76 -13.33
C ARG A 294 -11.56 -11.75 -11.85
N ASP A 295 -10.62 -12.60 -11.45
CA ASP A 295 -10.15 -12.73 -10.06
C ASP A 295 -9.34 -11.50 -9.59
N ALA A 296 -8.88 -10.67 -10.52
CA ALA A 296 -8.16 -9.43 -10.29
C ALA A 296 -9.11 -8.27 -10.00
N VAL A 297 -9.48 -8.19 -8.72
CA VAL A 297 -10.48 -7.25 -8.17
C VAL A 297 -9.85 -6.00 -7.55
N MET A 298 -10.67 -4.94 -7.49
CA MET A 298 -10.41 -3.69 -6.77
C MET A 298 -11.24 -3.68 -5.50
N VAL A 299 -10.59 -3.84 -4.35
CA VAL A 299 -11.25 -3.85 -3.04
C VAL A 299 -11.43 -2.43 -2.53
N LEU A 300 -12.65 -2.07 -2.14
CA LEU A 300 -12.98 -0.72 -1.70
C LEU A 300 -13.82 -0.76 -0.42
N HIS A 301 -13.46 0.04 0.59
CA HIS A 301 -14.38 0.35 1.68
C HIS A 301 -15.44 1.34 1.21
N LEU A 302 -16.62 1.38 1.85
CA LEU A 302 -17.65 2.35 1.45
C LEU A 302 -17.23 3.81 1.74
N GLY A 303 -16.28 4.01 2.65
CA GLY A 303 -15.72 5.33 3.01
C GLY A 303 -16.41 5.94 4.22
N GLY A 304 -16.35 7.27 4.38
CA GLY A 304 -17.00 7.95 5.50
C GLY A 304 -18.52 7.83 5.47
N THR A 305 -19.18 7.95 6.63
CA THR A 305 -20.66 8.01 6.75
C THR A 305 -21.22 9.40 6.48
N PHE A 306 -20.37 10.43 6.50
CA PHE A 306 -20.74 11.84 6.30
C PHE A 306 -21.97 12.28 7.11
N GLY A 307 -22.11 11.74 8.33
CA GLY A 307 -23.20 12.03 9.26
C GLY A 307 -24.48 11.19 9.08
N ASP A 308 -24.66 10.50 7.95
CA ASP A 308 -25.85 9.70 7.66
C ASP A 308 -25.51 8.51 6.75
N LYS A 309 -25.63 7.29 7.29
CA LYS A 309 -25.37 6.05 6.56
C LYS A 309 -26.31 5.87 5.36
N THR A 310 -27.61 6.06 5.55
CA THR A 310 -28.62 5.86 4.50
C THR A 310 -28.39 6.83 3.35
N ALA A 311 -28.22 8.12 3.65
CA ALA A 311 -27.93 9.11 2.63
C ALA A 311 -26.61 8.84 1.89
N THR A 312 -25.61 8.29 2.59
CA THR A 312 -24.33 7.91 2.00
C THR A 312 -24.45 6.72 1.05
N ILE A 313 -25.21 5.70 1.43
CA ILE A 313 -25.50 4.56 0.56
C ILE A 313 -26.20 5.04 -0.73
N GLU A 314 -27.16 5.95 -0.63
CA GLU A 314 -27.87 6.46 -1.82
C GLU A 314 -26.95 7.28 -2.75
N ARG A 315 -26.03 8.09 -2.21
CA ARG A 315 -24.98 8.74 -3.01
C ARG A 315 -24.05 7.72 -3.65
N PHE A 316 -23.62 6.71 -2.88
CA PHE A 316 -22.79 5.64 -3.40
C PHE A 316 -23.47 4.91 -4.57
N LYS A 317 -24.75 4.53 -4.44
CA LYS A 317 -25.53 3.89 -5.51
C LYS A 317 -25.59 4.74 -6.77
N THR A 318 -25.88 6.03 -6.61
CA THR A 318 -25.93 7.00 -7.72
C THR A 318 -24.59 7.07 -8.45
N ASN A 319 -23.49 7.24 -7.72
CA ASN A 319 -22.16 7.34 -8.30
C ASN A 319 -21.66 6.01 -8.87
N TYR A 320 -21.96 4.89 -8.21
CA TYR A 320 -21.67 3.54 -8.71
C TYR A 320 -22.37 3.30 -10.04
N ALA A 321 -23.64 3.69 -10.17
CA ALA A 321 -24.39 3.56 -11.42
C ALA A 321 -23.72 4.31 -12.60
N ALA A 322 -23.02 5.42 -12.34
CA ALA A 322 -22.29 6.17 -13.35
C ALA A 322 -20.92 5.57 -13.74
N LEU A 323 -20.38 4.62 -12.97
CA LEU A 323 -19.08 4.00 -13.27
C LEU A 323 -19.10 3.19 -14.55
N SER A 324 -17.93 3.10 -15.19
CA SER A 324 -17.72 2.27 -16.38
C SER A 324 -18.01 0.79 -16.11
N ALA A 325 -18.43 0.06 -17.14
CA ALA A 325 -18.68 -1.37 -17.03
C ALA A 325 -17.42 -2.16 -16.64
N SER A 326 -16.23 -1.70 -17.02
CA SER A 326 -14.96 -2.33 -16.68
C SER A 326 -14.67 -2.22 -15.17
N ILE A 327 -14.81 -1.03 -14.60
CA ILE A 327 -14.68 -0.81 -13.15
C ILE A 327 -15.70 -1.67 -12.39
N LYS A 328 -16.97 -1.67 -12.81
CA LYS A 328 -18.04 -2.46 -12.18
C LYS A 328 -17.76 -3.98 -12.19
N LYS A 329 -17.06 -4.50 -13.19
CA LYS A 329 -16.67 -5.92 -13.25
C LYS A 329 -15.66 -6.30 -12.16
N ARG A 330 -14.80 -5.37 -11.75
CA ARG A 330 -13.69 -5.62 -10.82
C ARG A 330 -13.95 -5.12 -9.40
N LEU A 331 -14.81 -4.10 -9.23
CA LEU A 331 -15.06 -3.49 -7.92
C LEU A 331 -15.76 -4.48 -6.99
N VAL A 332 -15.19 -4.63 -5.79
CA VAL A 332 -15.74 -5.38 -4.67
C VAL A 332 -15.75 -4.47 -3.44
N LEU A 333 -16.72 -4.68 -2.53
CA LEU A 333 -16.79 -3.93 -1.28
C LEU A 333 -16.25 -4.74 -0.12
N GLU A 334 -15.74 -4.07 0.90
CA GLU A 334 -15.22 -4.68 2.12
C GLU A 334 -15.82 -3.99 3.36
N ASN A 335 -16.24 -4.78 4.36
CA ASN A 335 -16.64 -4.25 5.67
C ASN A 335 -15.42 -3.68 6.42
N ASP A 336 -15.60 -2.61 7.19
CA ASP A 336 -14.49 -1.90 7.85
C ASP A 336 -14.59 -1.88 9.38
N ASP A 337 -13.55 -1.35 10.02
CA ASP A 337 -13.37 -1.29 11.47
C ASP A 337 -13.83 0.04 12.10
N VAL A 338 -14.53 0.89 11.34
CA VAL A 338 -14.98 2.22 11.82
C VAL A 338 -16.49 2.39 11.74
N SER A 339 -17.09 2.08 10.59
CA SER A 339 -18.39 2.58 10.18
C SER A 339 -19.29 1.50 9.59
N TRP A 340 -18.78 0.64 8.71
CA TRP A 340 -19.61 -0.19 7.85
C TRP A 340 -19.47 -1.67 8.17
N SER A 341 -20.50 -2.23 8.81
CA SER A 341 -20.58 -3.65 9.11
C SER A 341 -20.95 -4.48 7.89
N VAL A 342 -20.77 -5.80 7.99
CA VAL A 342 -21.31 -6.77 7.01
C VAL A 342 -22.82 -6.60 6.81
N HIS A 343 -23.57 -6.28 7.88
CA HIS A 343 -25.03 -6.14 7.84
C HIS A 343 -25.47 -4.86 7.11
N ASP A 344 -24.66 -3.80 7.18
CA ASP A 344 -24.88 -2.59 6.38
C ASP A 344 -24.61 -2.84 4.89
N LEU A 345 -23.50 -3.53 4.58
CA LEU A 345 -22.99 -3.63 3.21
C LEU A 345 -23.55 -4.79 2.39
N LEU A 346 -23.85 -5.93 3.00
CA LEU A 346 -24.31 -7.12 2.28
C LEU A 346 -25.60 -6.85 1.48
N PRO A 347 -26.63 -6.15 2.00
CA PRO A 347 -27.81 -5.79 1.21
C PRO A 347 -27.47 -4.92 -0.01
N VAL A 348 -26.56 -3.94 0.15
CA VAL A 348 -26.10 -3.08 -0.96
C VAL A 348 -25.34 -3.88 -2.01
N CYS A 349 -24.51 -4.82 -1.57
CA CYS A 349 -23.78 -5.76 -2.42
C CYS A 349 -24.70 -6.69 -3.21
N GLU A 350 -25.77 -7.17 -2.57
CA GLU A 350 -26.81 -7.97 -3.22
C GLU A 350 -27.57 -7.16 -4.28
N GLU A 351 -28.02 -5.95 -3.92
CA GLU A 351 -28.77 -5.03 -4.79
C GLU A 351 -27.95 -4.61 -6.03
N LEU A 352 -26.72 -4.15 -5.83
CA LEU A 352 -25.87 -3.63 -6.90
C LEU A 352 -25.07 -4.70 -7.65
N ASN A 353 -25.23 -5.97 -7.26
CA ASN A 353 -24.40 -7.07 -7.72
C ASN A 353 -22.90 -6.76 -7.55
N ILE A 354 -22.48 -6.38 -6.35
CA ILE A 354 -21.08 -6.16 -5.97
C ILE A 354 -20.66 -7.30 -5.04
N PRO A 355 -19.53 -7.99 -5.28
CA PRO A 355 -19.04 -8.97 -4.33
C PRO A 355 -18.63 -8.33 -3.00
N LEU A 356 -18.97 -8.97 -1.88
CA LEU A 356 -18.54 -8.55 -0.55
C LEU A 356 -17.32 -9.36 -0.10
N VAL A 357 -16.19 -8.70 0.11
CA VAL A 357 -15.03 -9.21 0.84
C VAL A 357 -15.38 -9.16 2.32
N LEU A 358 -15.41 -10.33 2.96
CA LEU A 358 -15.47 -10.41 4.41
C LEU A 358 -14.06 -10.22 4.97
N ASP A 359 -13.87 -9.17 5.74
CA ASP A 359 -12.73 -9.01 6.62
C ASP A 359 -13.12 -9.41 8.05
N PHE A 360 -12.47 -10.46 8.57
CA PHE A 360 -12.75 -10.99 9.91
C PHE A 360 -12.28 -10.08 11.04
N HIS A 361 -11.19 -9.33 10.84
CA HIS A 361 -10.67 -8.40 11.83
C HIS A 361 -11.64 -7.23 12.01
N HIS A 362 -12.05 -6.62 10.90
CA HIS A 362 -13.04 -5.57 10.86
C HIS A 362 -14.38 -6.03 11.43
N HIS A 363 -14.83 -7.24 11.07
CA HIS A 363 -16.09 -7.80 11.57
C HIS A 363 -16.11 -7.92 13.10
N ASN A 364 -14.99 -8.28 13.72
CA ASN A 364 -14.90 -8.38 15.18
C ASN A 364 -14.85 -7.02 15.88
N ILE A 365 -14.75 -5.92 15.13
CA ILE A 365 -14.78 -4.55 15.64
C ILE A 365 -16.14 -3.90 15.37
N ILE A 366 -16.64 -3.97 14.13
CA ILE A 366 -17.91 -3.37 13.71
C ILE A 366 -18.85 -4.45 13.17
N PHE A 367 -19.89 -4.72 13.95
CA PHE A 367 -20.95 -5.69 13.63
C PHE A 367 -22.30 -5.26 14.21
N ASP A 368 -23.37 -5.86 13.72
CA ASP A 368 -24.71 -5.70 14.29
C ASP A 368 -24.87 -6.67 15.46
N ALA A 369 -24.72 -6.14 16.68
CA ALA A 369 -24.81 -6.91 17.92
C ALA A 369 -26.21 -7.50 18.19
N SER A 370 -27.24 -7.06 17.47
CA SER A 370 -28.59 -7.67 17.55
C SER A 370 -28.71 -8.95 16.73
N GLN A 371 -27.81 -9.16 15.76
CA GLN A 371 -27.84 -10.28 14.82
C GLN A 371 -26.73 -11.30 15.10
N VAL A 372 -25.53 -10.82 15.45
CA VAL A 372 -24.35 -11.66 15.68
C VAL A 372 -23.58 -11.19 16.91
N ARG A 373 -22.87 -12.11 17.56
CA ARG A 373 -21.91 -11.77 18.62
C ARG A 373 -20.52 -11.55 18.00
N GLU A 374 -19.67 -10.85 18.74
CA GLU A 374 -18.23 -10.78 18.42
C GLU A 374 -17.66 -12.20 18.29
N GLY A 375 -16.77 -12.40 17.33
CA GLY A 375 -16.10 -13.67 17.09
C GLY A 375 -16.47 -14.28 15.74
N THR A 376 -15.88 -15.43 15.46
CA THR A 376 -15.96 -16.05 14.13
C THR A 376 -17.09 -17.06 13.96
N HIS A 377 -17.86 -17.37 15.00
CA HIS A 377 -18.90 -18.42 14.92
C HIS A 377 -20.16 -17.93 14.18
N ASP A 378 -20.76 -16.85 14.65
CA ASP A 378 -22.09 -16.42 14.19
C ASP A 378 -22.05 -15.93 12.72
N ILE A 379 -20.93 -15.33 12.28
CA ILE A 379 -20.77 -14.81 10.92
C ILE A 379 -20.81 -15.89 9.82
N VAL A 380 -20.52 -17.15 10.18
CA VAL A 380 -20.56 -18.29 9.24
C VAL A 380 -21.95 -18.45 8.61
N ALA A 381 -23.02 -18.10 9.34
CA ALA A 381 -24.38 -18.15 8.82
C ALA A 381 -24.59 -17.23 7.60
N LEU A 382 -23.80 -16.16 7.45
CA LEU A 382 -23.87 -15.26 6.30
C LEU A 382 -23.04 -15.72 5.10
N PHE A 383 -22.18 -16.73 5.24
CA PHE A 383 -21.28 -17.17 4.17
C PHE A 383 -22.00 -17.54 2.87
N PRO A 384 -23.16 -18.25 2.87
CA PRO A 384 -23.87 -18.55 1.63
C PRO A 384 -24.31 -17.28 0.87
N ARG A 385 -24.79 -16.26 1.58
CA ARG A 385 -25.20 -14.98 0.98
C ARG A 385 -24.01 -14.22 0.43
N ILE A 386 -22.92 -14.13 1.22
CA ILE A 386 -21.68 -13.50 0.79
C ILE A 386 -21.14 -14.21 -0.45
N LYS A 387 -21.01 -15.53 -0.42
CA LYS A 387 -20.53 -16.34 -1.55
C LYS A 387 -21.37 -16.14 -2.81
N ALA A 388 -22.69 -16.05 -2.69
CA ALA A 388 -23.57 -15.80 -3.83
C ALA A 388 -23.23 -14.48 -4.55
N THR A 389 -22.72 -13.46 -3.84
CA THR A 389 -22.29 -12.19 -4.48
C THR A 389 -21.06 -12.36 -5.38
N TRP A 390 -20.20 -13.34 -5.10
CA TRP A 390 -19.02 -13.69 -5.92
C TRP A 390 -19.41 -14.60 -7.10
N ASP A 391 -20.22 -15.62 -6.82
CA ASP A 391 -20.64 -16.61 -7.81
C ASP A 391 -21.41 -15.96 -8.97
N ARG A 392 -22.26 -14.95 -8.70
CA ARG A 392 -22.97 -14.18 -9.74
C ARG A 392 -22.06 -13.49 -10.75
N LYS A 393 -20.81 -13.17 -10.37
CA LYS A 393 -19.81 -12.59 -11.29
C LYS A 393 -18.82 -13.61 -11.84
N GLY A 394 -18.89 -14.88 -11.40
CA GLY A 394 -17.89 -15.88 -11.76
C GLY A 394 -16.47 -15.54 -11.27
N ILE A 395 -16.38 -14.81 -10.16
CA ILE A 395 -15.11 -14.41 -9.53
C ILE A 395 -14.81 -15.39 -8.39
N ARG A 396 -13.58 -15.89 -8.30
CA ARG A 396 -13.14 -16.67 -7.14
C ARG A 396 -13.27 -15.81 -5.88
N GLN A 397 -14.03 -16.29 -4.89
CA GLN A 397 -14.17 -15.57 -3.62
C GLN A 397 -12.80 -15.33 -2.96
N LYS A 398 -12.65 -14.16 -2.33
CA LYS A 398 -11.56 -13.90 -1.38
C LYS A 398 -12.11 -13.39 -0.06
N MET A 399 -11.33 -13.60 0.99
CA MET A 399 -11.56 -13.03 2.32
C MET A 399 -10.29 -12.36 2.82
N HIS A 400 -10.43 -11.45 3.78
CA HIS A 400 -9.32 -10.84 4.48
C HIS A 400 -9.27 -11.34 5.92
N TYR A 401 -8.07 -11.51 6.43
CA TYR A 401 -7.86 -11.97 7.79
C TYR A 401 -6.71 -11.27 8.47
N SER A 402 -6.98 -10.87 9.71
CA SER A 402 -6.00 -10.49 10.71
C SER A 402 -6.59 -10.73 12.10
N GLU A 403 -5.83 -10.32 13.10
CA GLU A 403 -6.21 -10.31 14.50
C GLU A 403 -5.84 -8.95 15.11
N PRO A 404 -6.50 -8.50 16.19
CA PRO A 404 -5.98 -7.42 17.03
C PRO A 404 -4.60 -7.76 17.60
N ARG A 405 -3.80 -6.75 17.93
CA ARG A 405 -2.56 -6.98 18.69
C ARG A 405 -2.88 -7.65 20.04
N PRO A 406 -2.02 -8.56 20.55
CA PRO A 406 -2.29 -9.29 21.80
C PRO A 406 -2.55 -8.40 23.02
N GLU A 407 -1.95 -7.21 23.06
CA GLU A 407 -2.10 -6.22 24.12
C GLU A 407 -3.36 -5.34 24.00
N ALA A 408 -4.14 -5.47 22.92
CA ALA A 408 -5.26 -4.58 22.64
C ALA A 408 -6.49 -4.86 23.52
N VAL A 409 -6.94 -3.83 24.24
CA VAL A 409 -8.13 -3.86 25.10
C VAL A 409 -9.23 -2.95 24.54
N THR A 410 -8.90 -1.69 24.29
CA THR A 410 -9.89 -0.67 23.87
C THR A 410 -10.30 -0.83 22.41
N ALA A 411 -11.48 -0.32 22.04
CA ALA A 411 -11.96 -0.37 20.67
C ALA A 411 -10.94 0.23 19.68
N HIS A 412 -10.27 1.32 20.05
CA HIS A 412 -9.23 1.96 19.23
C HIS A 412 -7.96 1.09 19.11
N GLN A 413 -7.45 0.53 20.21
CA GLN A 413 -6.28 -0.35 20.18
C GLN A 413 -6.54 -1.59 19.30
N ARG A 414 -7.76 -2.14 19.36
CA ARG A 414 -8.11 -3.35 18.60
C ARG A 414 -8.08 -3.15 17.08
N ARG A 415 -8.16 -1.91 16.58
CA ARG A 415 -8.05 -1.61 15.14
C ARG A 415 -6.67 -1.93 14.59
N ARG A 416 -5.63 -1.85 15.42
CA ARG A 416 -4.25 -2.14 15.03
C ARG A 416 -4.11 -3.63 14.69
N HIS A 417 -3.57 -3.89 13.51
CA HIS A 417 -3.38 -5.26 13.04
C HIS A 417 -2.24 -5.94 13.80
N ASN A 418 -2.44 -7.23 14.10
CA ASN A 418 -1.40 -8.10 14.63
C ASN A 418 -0.26 -8.21 13.59
N PRO A 419 1.00 -7.98 13.98
CA PRO A 419 2.14 -8.20 13.09
C PRO A 419 2.20 -9.61 12.51
N ARG A 420 1.78 -10.63 13.28
CA ARG A 420 1.72 -12.04 12.89
C ARG A 420 0.51 -12.74 13.51
N PRO A 421 -0.63 -12.78 12.79
CA PRO A 421 -1.78 -13.59 13.18
C PRO A 421 -1.39 -15.06 13.41
N SER A 422 -2.10 -15.73 14.31
CA SER A 422 -1.70 -17.03 14.84
C SER A 422 -2.58 -18.19 14.36
N SER A 423 -3.75 -17.90 13.78
CA SER A 423 -4.71 -18.92 13.33
C SER A 423 -5.25 -18.65 11.91
N LEU A 424 -6.24 -19.44 11.49
CA LEU A 424 -7.03 -19.21 10.27
C LEU A 424 -8.50 -19.03 10.66
N PRO A 425 -9.27 -18.21 9.92
CA PRO A 425 -10.71 -18.09 10.14
C PRO A 425 -11.43 -19.36 9.65
N PRO A 426 -12.69 -19.59 10.07
CA PRO A 426 -13.47 -20.78 9.71
C PRO A 426 -13.99 -20.74 8.26
N CYS A 427 -13.17 -20.28 7.32
CA CYS A 427 -13.47 -20.20 5.89
C CYS A 427 -13.30 -21.57 5.18
N PRO A 428 -13.79 -21.75 3.95
CA PRO A 428 -13.51 -22.95 3.17
C PRO A 428 -12.01 -23.27 3.03
N ASP A 429 -11.65 -24.55 2.97
CA ASP A 429 -10.25 -25.01 2.89
C ASP A 429 -9.54 -24.63 1.58
N ASP A 430 -10.28 -24.21 0.56
CA ASP A 430 -9.80 -23.76 -0.75
C ASP A 430 -9.86 -22.22 -0.95
N MET A 431 -10.07 -21.45 0.12
CA MET A 431 -10.24 -20.00 0.05
C MET A 431 -8.97 -19.25 -0.39
N ASP A 432 -9.14 -18.17 -1.16
CA ASP A 432 -8.07 -17.18 -1.37
C ASP A 432 -8.10 -16.16 -0.21
N LEU A 433 -7.16 -16.29 0.72
CA LEU A 433 -7.12 -15.54 1.97
C LEU A 433 -5.97 -14.53 1.95
N MET A 434 -6.31 -13.23 2.03
CA MET A 434 -5.33 -12.15 2.18
C MET A 434 -5.04 -11.95 3.67
N ILE A 435 -3.77 -12.09 4.05
CA ILE A 435 -3.31 -11.83 5.42
C ILE A 435 -2.94 -10.34 5.52
N GLU A 436 -3.77 -9.60 6.24
CA GLU A 436 -3.63 -8.16 6.49
C GLU A 436 -2.76 -7.95 7.73
N ALA A 437 -1.44 -8.02 7.57
CA ALA A 437 -0.50 -7.92 8.70
C ALA A 437 0.62 -6.91 8.44
N LYS A 438 1.26 -6.46 9.53
CA LYS A 438 2.41 -5.53 9.45
C LYS A 438 3.64 -6.21 8.84
N ASP A 439 3.93 -7.45 9.23
CA ASP A 439 5.14 -8.17 8.80
C ASP A 439 4.98 -8.90 7.45
N LYS A 440 3.86 -8.67 6.75
CA LYS A 440 3.64 -9.10 5.35
C LYS A 440 3.88 -10.60 5.13
N GLU A 441 4.86 -10.97 4.31
CA GLU A 441 5.17 -12.37 3.99
C GLU A 441 5.60 -13.17 5.23
N GLN A 442 6.17 -12.52 6.26
CA GLN A 442 6.56 -13.20 7.49
C GLN A 442 5.35 -13.65 8.31
N ALA A 443 4.23 -12.92 8.23
CA ALA A 443 2.97 -13.36 8.83
C ALA A 443 2.44 -14.62 8.13
N VAL A 444 2.52 -14.66 6.80
CA VAL A 444 2.16 -15.84 6.01
C VAL A 444 3.06 -17.03 6.38
N PHE A 445 4.38 -16.83 6.47
CA PHE A 445 5.32 -17.86 6.94
C PHE A 445 5.03 -18.31 8.37
N GLY A 446 4.67 -17.40 9.28
CA GLY A 446 4.26 -17.72 10.64
C GLY A 446 3.07 -18.69 10.67
N LEU A 447 2.04 -18.42 9.86
CA LEU A 447 0.88 -19.31 9.72
C LEU A 447 1.26 -20.65 9.08
N MET A 448 2.04 -20.63 7.98
CA MET A 448 2.51 -21.84 7.31
C MET A 448 3.27 -22.76 8.27
N ARG A 449 4.22 -22.20 9.03
CA ARG A 449 5.05 -22.96 9.97
C ARG A 449 4.23 -23.51 11.14
N THR A 450 3.38 -22.68 11.74
CA THR A 450 2.58 -23.03 12.93
C THR A 450 1.55 -24.10 12.61
N LEU A 451 0.86 -23.97 11.48
CA LEU A 451 -0.25 -24.85 11.09
C LEU A 451 0.17 -25.93 10.08
N LYS A 452 1.46 -26.03 9.75
CA LYS A 452 2.02 -26.97 8.76
C LYS A 452 1.32 -26.90 7.40
N LEU A 453 1.02 -25.68 6.95
CA LEU A 453 0.36 -25.44 5.65
C LEU A 453 1.32 -25.74 4.49
N PRO A 454 0.82 -26.01 3.27
CA PRO A 454 1.69 -26.29 2.12
C PRO A 454 2.82 -25.28 1.94
N GLY A 455 4.06 -25.77 1.84
CA GLY A 455 5.26 -24.94 1.68
C GLY A 455 5.94 -24.49 2.99
N TRP A 456 5.45 -24.93 4.16
CA TRP A 456 6.03 -24.60 5.48
C TRP A 456 7.52 -24.97 5.64
N ASP A 457 8.00 -25.91 4.82
CA ASP A 457 9.36 -26.46 4.78
C ASP A 457 10.26 -25.80 3.72
N ARG A 458 9.77 -24.79 2.99
CA ARG A 458 10.50 -24.12 1.90
C ARG A 458 11.39 -22.96 2.33
N PHE A 459 11.31 -22.55 3.59
CA PHE A 459 12.06 -21.42 4.13
C PHE A 459 12.73 -21.78 5.46
N ALA A 460 13.89 -21.19 5.70
CA ALA A 460 14.69 -21.38 6.90
C ALA A 460 14.90 -20.05 7.65
N ASP A 461 15.33 -20.17 8.90
CA ASP A 461 15.66 -19.04 9.73
C ASP A 461 16.93 -18.34 9.23
N ILE A 462 16.90 -17.02 9.19
CA ILE A 462 18.08 -16.20 8.90
C ILE A 462 19.12 -16.36 9.99
N ILE A 463 20.38 -16.19 9.61
CA ILE A 463 21.45 -15.98 10.58
C ILE A 463 21.44 -14.49 10.93
N PRO A 464 21.37 -14.10 12.22
CA PRO A 464 21.32 -12.70 12.60
C PRO A 464 22.44 -11.87 11.97
N TYR A 465 22.07 -10.78 11.29
CA TYR A 465 22.99 -9.83 10.65
C TYR A 465 23.80 -10.38 9.47
N GLU A 466 23.47 -11.57 8.98
CA GLU A 466 24.17 -12.24 7.89
C GLU A 466 23.21 -12.57 6.73
N ARG A 467 23.58 -12.09 5.54
CA ARG A 467 22.90 -12.39 4.29
C ARG A 467 23.91 -12.88 3.26
N THR A 468 23.74 -14.13 2.84
CA THR A 468 24.60 -14.78 1.84
C THR A 468 24.16 -14.45 0.41
N ASP A 469 22.94 -13.96 0.25
CA ASP A 469 22.29 -13.65 -1.02
C ASP A 469 22.31 -12.15 -1.35
N ASP A 470 23.06 -11.35 -0.60
CA ASP A 470 23.26 -9.94 -0.90
C ASP A 470 24.43 -9.74 -1.86
N LYS A 471 24.31 -8.74 -2.73
CA LYS A 471 25.42 -8.28 -3.57
C LYS A 471 26.51 -7.71 -2.67
N ARG A 472 27.49 -8.53 -2.28
CA ARG A 472 28.63 -8.11 -1.46
C ARG A 472 29.41 -7.05 -2.22
N ILE A 473 29.29 -5.79 -1.82
CA ILE A 473 30.18 -4.73 -2.31
C ILE A 473 31.57 -5.06 -1.76
N ALA A 474 32.50 -5.44 -2.62
CA ALA A 474 33.90 -5.65 -2.25
C ALA A 474 34.38 -4.46 -1.43
N SER A 475 34.77 -4.70 -0.18
CA SER A 475 35.21 -3.60 0.68
C SER A 475 36.42 -2.93 0.02
N LYS A 476 36.43 -1.60 -0.09
CA LYS A 476 37.59 -0.84 -0.59
C LYS A 476 38.90 -1.14 0.16
N LYS A 477 38.82 -1.78 1.34
CA LYS A 477 39.97 -2.29 2.10
C LYS A 477 40.56 -3.58 1.53
N ALA A 478 39.76 -4.44 0.93
CA ALA A 478 40.24 -5.66 0.27
C ALA A 478 41.07 -5.29 -0.97
N VAL A 479 40.58 -4.35 -1.79
CA VAL A 479 41.29 -3.85 -2.99
C VAL A 479 42.62 -3.19 -2.64
N ARG A 480 42.68 -2.41 -1.55
CA ARG A 480 43.94 -1.81 -1.08
C ARG A 480 44.94 -2.84 -0.57
N ARG A 481 44.48 -3.91 0.10
CA ARG A 481 45.38 -4.98 0.60
C ARG A 481 46.01 -5.77 -0.54
N THR A 482 45.27 -6.06 -1.60
CA THR A 482 45.81 -6.72 -2.80
C THR A 482 46.86 -5.87 -3.53
N GLU A 483 46.70 -4.54 -3.58
CA GLU A 483 47.72 -3.66 -4.18
C GLU A 483 48.98 -3.51 -3.31
N THR A 484 48.87 -3.60 -1.98
CA THR A 484 50.05 -3.51 -1.09
C THR A 484 50.78 -4.83 -0.90
N GLN A 485 50.13 -5.98 -1.10
CA GLN A 485 50.76 -7.31 -1.01
C GLN A 485 51.40 -7.78 -2.32
N ALA A 486 51.05 -7.18 -3.47
CA ALA A 486 51.69 -7.49 -4.74
C ALA A 486 53.14 -6.95 -4.89
N ALA A 487 53.63 -6.18 -3.90
CA ALA A 487 54.97 -5.55 -3.94
C ALA A 487 56.04 -6.29 -3.11
N GLY A 488 55.72 -7.45 -2.53
CA GLY A 488 56.75 -8.25 -1.84
C GLY A 488 56.16 -9.46 -1.14
N ASP A 489 56.11 -10.60 -1.83
CA ASP A 489 56.81 -11.84 -1.45
C ASP A 489 56.47 -12.93 -2.46
N ILE A 490 57.48 -13.69 -2.92
CA ILE A 490 57.30 -14.87 -3.77
C ILE A 490 57.30 -16.06 -2.83
N GLY A 491 56.12 -16.51 -2.39
CA GLY A 491 56.03 -17.67 -1.50
C GLY A 491 54.59 -18.09 -1.19
N GLU A 492 54.28 -19.34 -1.52
CA GLU A 492 53.10 -20.13 -1.16
C GLU A 492 51.71 -19.71 -1.68
N VAL A 493 51.21 -20.55 -2.59
CA VAL A 493 49.83 -20.61 -3.08
C VAL A 493 48.92 -21.07 -1.94
N GLY A 494 48.44 -20.13 -1.13
CA GLY A 494 47.30 -20.32 -0.23
C GLY A 494 46.03 -19.77 -0.87
N ASN A 495 45.04 -20.64 -1.09
CA ASN A 495 43.71 -20.34 -1.65
C ASN A 495 43.19 -18.96 -1.24
N GLY A 496 43.21 -18.02 -2.19
CA GLY A 496 42.49 -16.77 -2.08
C GLY A 496 41.00 -17.07 -1.96
N ILE A 497 40.38 -16.59 -0.87
CA ILE A 497 38.94 -16.60 -0.66
C ILE A 497 38.32 -15.85 -1.83
N GLY A 498 37.80 -16.59 -2.81
CA GLY A 498 36.96 -16.06 -3.87
C GLY A 498 35.78 -15.35 -3.21
N VAL A 499 35.60 -14.07 -3.54
CA VAL A 499 34.32 -13.42 -3.25
C VAL A 499 33.37 -13.98 -4.30
N ASP A 500 32.65 -15.05 -3.97
CA ASP A 500 31.66 -15.61 -4.89
C ASP A 500 30.65 -14.51 -5.24
N GLU A 501 30.66 -14.08 -6.50
CA GLU A 501 29.67 -13.13 -7.02
C GLU A 501 28.32 -13.84 -7.09
N VAL A 502 27.35 -13.36 -6.31
CA VAL A 502 25.97 -13.86 -6.35
C VAL A 502 25.35 -13.46 -7.70
N ALA A 503 24.82 -14.43 -8.43
CA ALA A 503 24.12 -14.19 -9.70
C ALA A 503 22.93 -13.23 -9.51
N GLU A 504 22.65 -12.38 -10.50
CA GLU A 504 21.68 -11.28 -10.34
C GLU A 504 20.26 -11.74 -10.02
N ASP A 505 19.88 -12.94 -10.48
CA ASP A 505 18.61 -13.61 -10.22
C ASP A 505 18.54 -14.25 -8.83
N GLU A 506 19.67 -14.62 -8.23
CA GLU A 506 19.77 -15.19 -6.87
C GLU A 506 19.83 -14.13 -5.76
N ILE A 507 20.07 -12.85 -6.09
CA ILE A 507 20.12 -11.77 -5.09
C ILE A 507 18.78 -11.65 -4.33
N GLY A 508 18.79 -11.62 -3.01
CA GLY A 508 17.55 -11.50 -2.24
C GLY A 508 16.64 -12.74 -2.27
N MET A 509 17.12 -13.87 -2.80
CA MET A 509 16.36 -15.11 -2.91
C MET A 509 16.65 -16.09 -1.76
N GLY A 510 17.25 -15.66 -0.64
CA GLY A 510 17.48 -16.49 0.54
C GLY A 510 18.69 -17.44 0.47
N GLY A 511 19.44 -17.40 -0.63
CA GLY A 511 20.63 -18.22 -0.86
C GLY A 511 20.33 -19.72 -0.94
N ALA A 512 21.39 -20.53 -0.90
CA ALA A 512 21.30 -22.00 -1.04
C ALA A 512 20.45 -22.67 0.06
N GLU A 513 20.37 -22.06 1.24
CA GLU A 513 19.67 -22.60 2.40
C GLU A 513 18.28 -21.96 2.61
N ASN A 514 17.82 -21.11 1.69
CA ASN A 514 16.48 -20.50 1.74
C ASN A 514 16.19 -19.72 3.04
N ARG A 515 17.20 -19.01 3.55
CA ARG A 515 17.15 -18.27 4.81
C ARG A 515 16.45 -16.92 4.64
N VAL A 516 15.15 -16.89 4.93
CA VAL A 516 14.28 -15.72 4.73
C VAL A 516 13.30 -15.44 5.86
N TYR A 517 13.34 -16.21 6.95
CA TYR A 517 12.44 -16.02 8.10
C TYR A 517 13.18 -15.55 9.34
N TRP A 518 12.57 -14.66 10.11
CA TRP A 518 13.09 -14.19 11.40
C TRP A 518 11.99 -14.10 12.45
N PRO A 519 12.30 -14.16 13.76
CA PRO A 519 11.31 -13.95 14.83
C PRO A 519 10.68 -12.54 14.80
N PRO A 520 9.48 -12.34 15.38
CA PRO A 520 8.85 -11.01 15.44
C PRO A 520 9.76 -9.96 16.10
N GLY A 521 9.82 -8.76 15.52
CA GLY A 521 10.58 -7.63 16.09
C GLY A 521 12.09 -7.71 15.90
N MET A 522 12.57 -8.62 15.06
CA MET A 522 13.99 -8.83 14.76
C MET A 522 14.35 -8.39 13.32
N GLU A 523 13.63 -7.42 12.75
CA GLU A 523 13.84 -6.96 11.37
C GLU A 523 15.25 -6.38 11.16
N GLU A 524 15.91 -5.90 12.22
CA GLU A 524 17.27 -5.38 12.15
C GLU A 524 18.31 -6.46 11.81
N TRP A 525 17.98 -7.74 11.97
CA TRP A 525 18.85 -8.85 11.59
C TRP A 525 19.06 -8.95 10.07
N LEU A 526 18.22 -8.31 9.26
CA LEU A 526 18.38 -8.26 7.82
C LEU A 526 19.53 -7.35 7.36
N ARG A 527 20.12 -6.57 8.27
CA ARG A 527 21.17 -5.59 7.96
C ARG A 527 22.47 -5.95 8.68
N PRO A 528 23.65 -5.65 8.12
CA PRO A 528 24.91 -5.84 8.83
C PRO A 528 24.91 -5.09 10.17
N LYS A 529 25.45 -5.72 11.22
CA LYS A 529 25.55 -5.11 12.55
C LYS A 529 26.26 -3.75 12.46
N LYS A 530 25.59 -2.69 12.93
CA LYS A 530 26.22 -1.35 13.02
C LYS A 530 27.48 -1.47 13.89
N ARG A 531 28.62 -1.03 13.38
CA ARG A 531 29.87 -0.98 14.16
C ARG A 531 29.67 -0.04 15.36
N GLU A 532 29.83 -0.57 16.56
CA GLU A 532 29.96 0.25 17.76
C GLU A 532 31.28 1.04 17.67
N VAL A 533 31.18 2.35 17.46
CA VAL A 533 32.33 3.23 17.60
C VAL A 533 32.53 3.44 19.10
N ARG A 534 33.44 2.67 19.71
CA ARG A 534 33.92 3.00 21.05
C ARG A 534 34.47 4.43 21.01
N LYS A 535 33.87 5.34 21.77
CA LYS A 535 34.49 6.65 22.04
C LYS A 535 35.88 6.35 22.61
N ARG A 536 36.92 6.90 21.98
CA ARG A 536 38.25 6.91 22.59
C ARG A 536 38.10 7.62 23.93
N GLU A 537 38.25 6.88 25.03
CA GLU A 537 38.49 7.49 26.33
C GLU A 537 39.74 8.34 26.18
N GLY A 538 39.63 9.63 26.53
CA GLY A 538 40.76 10.54 26.54
C GLY A 538 41.83 10.03 27.52
N PRO A 539 43.10 10.41 27.34
CA PRO A 539 44.16 9.98 28.24
C PRO A 539 43.83 10.40 29.68
N PRO A 540 44.12 9.57 30.68
CA PRO A 540 43.94 9.93 32.08
C PRO A 540 44.78 11.16 32.39
N THR A 541 44.14 12.14 33.05
CA THR A 541 44.72 13.42 33.49
C THR A 541 45.80 13.24 34.53
#